data_AF-A0A8K0EE94-F1
#
_entry.id   AF-A0A8K0EE94-F1
#
_cell.length_a   1.000
_cell.length_b   1.000
_cell.length_c   1.000
_cell.angle_alpha   90.00
_cell.angle_beta   90.00
_cell.angle_gamma   90.00
#
_symmetry.space_group_name_H-M   'P 1'
#
loop_
_entity.id
_entity.type
_entity.pdbx_description
1 polymer ?
#
loop_
_entity_poly.entity_id
_entity_poly.type
_entity_poly.pdbx_seq_one_letter_code
_entity_poly.pdbx_strand_id
1 'polypeptide(L)'
;MYLTPIQQKDFILRHMADLYKNMHKVISDRERQLVETEDDIRKLSEELSHREDDVIRMGTEIEMSASRVEDLTAEVRCLEAELAQHREAALSAQDEVSDEEYQRLEAQTELEEVRGQMEAAKRKASKLQVAVDTRETLCAELHKKMNQLQADLKKRDQETQRRFLEMYEKGRAAEQFEQSENLLYDAMTAPAQVRTQRNSTGEQGENGGPAPGQVRTGVQHLDRWERGYSTWLGDNRGPAPGQAGPVKPRPQRAPSPRPVRRQPSSLPHGQVNVNALLRRIKQLEEQLIQARGDQRSESYRKGEKAESDVQVKLRVLRDAVFYYLVEREREQNLQMILEICNYNDKQKKMIIKTLKQKD
;
A
#
# COMPACT_ATOMS: atom_id res chain seq x y z
N MET A 1 9.09 94.62 112.56
CA MET A 1 10.27 95.35 112.03
C MET A 1 9.99 95.68 110.58
N TYR A 2 9.89 96.97 110.24
CA TYR A 2 9.76 97.40 108.85
C TYR A 2 11.17 97.46 108.24
N LEU A 3 11.36 96.80 107.09
CA LEU A 3 12.59 96.91 106.31
C LEU A 3 12.86 98.39 105.99
N THR A 4 14.11 98.83 106.08
CA THR A 4 14.46 100.17 105.60
C THR A 4 14.22 100.24 104.08
N PRO A 5 13.91 101.41 103.49
CA PRO A 5 13.69 101.54 102.05
C PRO A 5 14.82 100.96 101.18
N ILE A 6 16.06 100.99 101.69
CA ILE A 6 17.23 100.38 101.05
C ILE A 6 17.14 98.84 101.07
N GLN A 7 16.78 98.24 102.21
CA GLN A 7 16.60 96.79 102.32
C GLN A 7 15.41 96.28 101.49
N GLN A 8 14.34 97.06 101.36
CA GLN A 8 13.21 96.74 100.46
C GLN A 8 13.65 96.75 99.00
N LYS A 9 14.41 97.75 98.58
CA LYS A 9 14.97 97.83 97.23
C LYS A 9 15.91 96.67 96.92
N ASP A 10 16.81 96.32 97.83
CA ASP A 10 17.74 95.19 97.66
C ASP A 10 17.01 93.85 97.59
N PHE A 11 15.94 93.66 98.39
CA PHE A 11 15.09 92.50 98.30
C PHE A 11 14.41 92.38 96.93
N ILE A 12 13.84 93.49 96.43
CA ILE A 12 13.21 93.55 95.11
C ILE A 12 14.24 93.27 94.00
N LEU A 13 15.45 93.83 94.08
CA LEU A 13 16.51 93.62 93.10
C LEU A 13 16.98 92.16 93.06
N ARG A 14 17.16 91.50 94.21
CA ARG A 14 17.52 90.08 94.27
C ARG A 14 16.40 89.20 93.72
N HIS A 15 15.16 89.46 94.10
CA HIS A 15 14.01 88.71 93.59
C HIS A 15 13.88 88.86 92.06
N MET A 16 14.05 90.07 91.52
CA MET A 16 14.07 90.29 90.07
C MET A 16 15.24 89.55 89.41
N ALA A 17 16.45 89.59 89.98
CA ALA A 17 17.60 88.86 89.45
C ALA A 17 17.37 87.34 89.41
N ASP A 18 16.76 86.76 90.45
CA ASP A 18 16.39 85.35 90.49
C ASP A 18 15.30 85.02 89.46
N LEU A 19 14.29 85.88 89.29
CA LEU A 19 13.28 85.75 88.24
C LEU A 19 13.91 85.80 86.84
N TYR A 20 14.80 86.75 86.58
CA TYR A 20 15.52 86.85 85.31
C TYR A 20 16.38 85.60 85.06
N LYS A 21 17.08 85.10 86.08
CA LYS A 21 17.89 83.88 85.97
C LYS A 21 17.02 82.66 85.66
N ASN A 22 15.88 82.51 86.33
CA ASN A 22 14.94 81.43 86.08
C ASN A 22 14.34 81.51 84.68
N MET A 23 13.91 82.70 84.25
CA MET A 23 13.41 82.92 82.89
C MET A 23 14.48 82.61 81.85
N HIS A 24 15.72 83.08 82.06
CA HIS A 24 16.81 82.82 81.14
C HIS A 24 17.11 81.32 81.03
N LYS A 25 17.11 80.58 82.15
CA LYS A 25 17.24 79.12 82.14
C LYS A 25 16.12 78.45 81.33
N VAL A 26 14.86 78.84 81.56
CA VAL A 26 13.71 78.29 80.82
C VAL A 26 13.82 78.61 79.33
N ILE A 27 14.27 79.82 78.97
CA ILE A 27 14.49 80.21 77.57
C ILE A 27 15.59 79.34 76.97
N SER A 28 16.75 79.20 77.62
CA SER A 28 17.85 78.36 77.13
C SER A 28 17.49 76.88 77.01
N ASP A 29 16.70 76.34 77.95
CA ASP A 29 16.23 74.95 77.87
C ASP A 29 15.22 74.77 76.72
N ARG A 30 14.34 75.76 76.48
CA ARG A 30 13.42 75.77 75.32
C ARG A 30 14.17 75.93 74.00
N GLU A 31 15.20 76.78 73.95
CA GLU A 31 16.06 76.94 72.77
C GLU A 31 16.78 75.63 72.45
N ARG A 32 17.30 74.92 73.45
CA ARG A 32 17.90 73.58 73.26
C ARG A 32 16.87 72.59 72.69
N GLN A 33 15.68 72.54 73.27
CA GLN A 33 14.59 71.68 72.78
C GLN A 33 14.20 72.01 71.34
N LEU A 34 14.15 73.30 70.99
CA LEU A 34 13.85 73.75 69.64
C LEU A 34 14.88 73.21 68.65
N VAL A 35 16.17 73.36 68.95
CA VAL A 35 17.27 72.82 68.12
C VAL A 35 17.18 71.29 67.98
N GLU A 36 16.90 70.58 69.07
CA GLU A 36 16.71 69.11 69.02
C GLU A 36 15.54 68.73 68.10
N THR A 37 14.40 69.41 68.20
CA THR A 37 13.24 69.16 67.34
C THR A 37 13.51 69.52 65.87
N GLU A 38 14.28 70.58 65.61
CA GLU A 38 14.69 70.96 64.25
C GLU A 38 15.60 69.91 63.62
N ASP A 39 16.54 69.35 64.39
CA ASP A 39 17.42 68.27 63.93
C ASP A 39 16.64 66.98 63.65
N ASP A 40 15.65 66.65 64.46
CA ASP A 40 14.77 65.49 64.21
C ASP A 40 13.88 65.70 62.99
N ILE A 41 13.34 66.92 62.79
CA ILE A 41 12.62 67.28 61.56
C ILE A 41 13.53 67.11 60.34
N ARG A 42 14.80 67.55 60.43
CA ARG A 42 15.77 67.39 59.33
C ARG A 42 16.00 65.91 59.01
N LYS A 43 16.28 65.07 60.02
CA LYS A 43 16.48 63.62 59.83
C LYS A 43 15.26 62.94 59.22
N LEU A 44 14.06 63.24 59.73
CA LEU A 44 12.81 62.68 59.19
C LEU A 44 12.57 63.12 57.75
N SER A 45 12.91 64.36 57.40
CA SER A 45 12.80 64.87 56.03
C SER A 45 13.76 64.15 55.08
N GLU A 46 14.99 63.89 55.52
CA GLU A 46 15.97 63.10 54.74
C GLU A 46 15.50 61.64 54.57
N GLU A 47 15.02 60.99 55.62
CA GLU A 47 14.44 59.65 55.52
C GLU A 47 13.23 59.58 54.58
N LEU A 48 12.35 60.60 54.62
CA LEU A 48 11.21 60.69 53.71
C LEU A 48 11.68 60.82 52.26
N SER A 49 12.68 61.66 51.98
CA SER A 49 13.24 61.80 50.63
C SER A 49 13.81 60.47 50.11
N HIS A 50 14.53 59.71 50.94
CA HIS A 50 15.06 58.40 50.52
C HIS A 50 13.93 57.39 50.26
N ARG A 51 12.88 57.39 51.10
CA ARG A 51 11.71 56.54 50.88
C ARG A 51 10.94 56.93 49.62
N GLU A 52 10.85 58.22 49.29
CA GLU A 52 10.27 58.70 48.04
C GLU A 52 11.05 58.19 46.83
N ASP A 53 12.38 58.26 46.86
CA ASP A 53 13.25 57.71 45.81
C ASP A 53 13.09 56.20 45.64
N ASP A 54 12.96 55.46 46.75
CA ASP A 54 12.69 54.02 46.73
C ASP A 54 11.33 53.68 46.10
N VAL A 55 10.29 54.46 46.41
CA VAL A 55 8.96 54.31 45.80
C VAL A 55 9.01 54.57 44.30
N ILE A 56 9.74 55.61 43.87
CA ILE A 56 9.93 55.90 42.44
C ILE A 56 10.63 54.72 41.73
N ARG A 57 11.71 54.19 42.32
CA ARG A 57 12.45 53.05 41.76
C ARG A 57 11.59 51.79 41.68
N MET A 58 10.85 51.46 42.73
CA MET A 58 9.93 50.32 42.69
C MET A 58 8.81 50.54 41.66
N GLY A 59 8.33 51.78 41.50
CA GLY A 59 7.36 52.14 40.47
C GLY A 59 7.86 51.85 39.05
N THR A 60 9.09 52.22 38.72
CA THR A 60 9.68 51.95 37.40
C THR A 60 9.94 50.46 37.17
N GLU A 61 10.35 49.72 38.21
CA GLU A 61 10.47 48.25 38.14
C GLU A 61 9.13 47.56 37.87
N ILE A 62 8.06 48.01 38.55
CA ILE A 62 6.69 47.52 38.31
C ILE A 62 6.27 47.80 36.86
N GLU A 63 6.51 49.01 36.35
CA GLU A 63 6.17 49.39 34.98
C GLU A 63 6.91 48.55 33.93
N MET A 64 8.22 48.33 34.11
CA MET A 64 9.01 47.44 33.24
C MET A 64 8.49 46.00 33.29
N SER A 65 8.12 45.51 34.48
CA SER A 65 7.57 44.15 34.63
C SER A 65 6.21 44.02 33.97
N ALA A 66 5.37 45.06 34.02
CA ALA A 66 4.06 45.10 33.36
C ALA A 66 4.21 45.06 31.83
N SER A 67 5.10 45.89 31.26
CA SER A 67 5.41 45.86 29.83
C SER A 67 5.90 44.48 29.37
N ARG A 68 6.76 43.82 30.15
CA ARG A 68 7.20 42.45 29.84
C ARG A 68 6.06 41.43 29.86
N VAL A 69 5.11 41.56 30.78
CA VAL A 69 3.92 40.69 30.84
C VAL A 69 3.05 40.89 29.61
N GLU A 70 2.88 42.13 29.15
CA GLU A 70 2.14 42.43 27.92
C GLU A 70 2.80 41.80 26.69
N ASP A 71 4.11 41.93 26.54
CA ASP A 71 4.88 41.33 25.45
C ASP A 71 4.75 39.79 25.44
N LEU A 72 4.93 39.15 26.59
CA LEU A 72 4.78 37.70 26.72
C LEU A 72 3.34 37.25 26.45
N THR A 73 2.35 38.05 26.84
CA THR A 73 0.93 37.76 26.55
C THR A 73 0.64 37.84 25.05
N ALA A 74 1.26 38.80 24.34
CA ALA A 74 1.18 38.89 22.89
C ALA A 74 1.86 37.69 22.20
N GLU A 75 3.04 37.28 22.68
CA GLU A 75 3.76 36.10 22.17
C GLU A 75 2.93 34.82 22.34
N VAL A 76 2.36 34.58 23.52
CA VAL A 76 1.48 33.43 23.78
C VAL A 76 0.29 33.42 22.82
N ARG A 77 -0.33 34.59 22.58
CA ARG A 77 -1.46 34.70 21.64
C ARG A 77 -1.06 34.35 20.21
N CYS A 78 0.13 34.77 19.76
CA CYS A 78 0.65 34.41 18.44
C CYS A 78 0.89 32.89 18.34
N LEU A 79 1.53 32.28 19.33
CA LEU A 79 1.78 30.84 19.35
C LEU A 79 0.48 30.01 19.41
N GLU A 80 -0.54 30.47 20.13
CA GLU A 80 -1.86 29.83 20.14
C GLU A 80 -2.53 29.86 18.76
N ALA A 81 -2.40 30.96 18.02
CA ALA A 81 -2.91 31.06 16.65
C ALA A 81 -2.17 30.12 15.69
N GLU A 82 -0.84 30.03 15.78
CA GLU A 82 -0.04 29.07 15.00
C GLU A 82 -0.41 27.62 15.32
N LEU A 83 -0.58 27.28 16.60
CA LEU A 83 -1.04 25.96 17.01
C LEU A 83 -2.44 25.63 16.49
N ALA A 84 -3.35 26.60 16.45
CA ALA A 84 -4.68 26.42 15.87
C ALA A 84 -4.59 26.13 14.36
N GLN A 85 -3.77 26.89 13.62
CA GLN A 85 -3.54 26.69 12.19
C GLN A 85 -2.94 25.31 11.90
N HIS A 86 -1.96 24.86 12.70
CA HIS A 86 -1.39 23.52 12.54
C HIS A 86 -2.39 22.39 12.83
N ARG A 87 -3.30 22.58 13.80
CA ARG A 87 -4.38 21.61 14.08
C ARG A 87 -5.35 21.51 12.91
N GLU A 88 -5.75 22.64 12.32
CA GLU A 88 -6.62 22.65 11.14
C GLU A 88 -5.95 21.98 9.94
N ALA A 89 -4.67 22.27 9.68
CA ALA A 89 -3.91 21.61 8.63
C ALA A 89 -3.78 20.08 8.87
N ALA A 90 -3.61 19.65 10.12
CA ALA A 90 -3.56 18.23 10.46
C ALA A 90 -4.90 17.52 10.23
N LEU A 91 -6.02 18.17 10.54
CA LEU A 91 -7.36 17.63 10.26
C LEU A 91 -7.61 17.53 8.75
N SER A 92 -7.28 18.59 7.99
CA SER A 92 -7.40 18.56 6.52
C SER A 92 -6.56 17.44 5.90
N ALA A 93 -5.34 17.21 6.39
CA ALA A 93 -4.49 16.12 5.92
C ALA A 93 -5.06 14.73 6.30
N GLN A 94 -5.73 14.62 7.46
CA GLN A 94 -6.39 13.38 7.88
C GLN A 94 -7.58 13.03 6.97
N ASP A 95 -8.36 14.04 6.56
CA ASP A 95 -9.46 13.85 5.62
C ASP A 95 -8.93 13.41 4.24
N GLU A 96 -7.87 14.04 3.73
CA GLU A 96 -7.22 13.64 2.47
C GLU A 96 -6.70 12.20 2.51
N VAL A 97 -6.08 11.77 3.62
CA VAL A 97 -5.63 10.37 3.78
C VAL A 97 -6.81 9.41 3.77
N SER A 98 -7.93 9.78 4.39
CA SER A 98 -9.15 8.94 4.42
C SER A 98 -9.76 8.78 3.03
N ASP A 99 -9.79 9.85 2.22
CA ASP A 99 -10.25 9.82 0.83
C ASP A 99 -9.33 8.94 -0.05
N GLU A 100 -8.01 9.04 0.13
CA GLU A 100 -7.06 8.17 -0.57
C GLU A 100 -7.22 6.70 -0.19
N GLU A 101 -7.47 6.39 1.08
CA GLU A 101 -7.73 5.02 1.54
C GLU A 101 -9.01 4.44 0.92
N TYR A 102 -10.07 5.25 0.82
CA TYR A 102 -11.29 4.86 0.13
C TYR A 102 -11.04 4.54 -1.35
N GLN A 103 -10.31 5.43 -2.05
CA GLN A 103 -9.96 5.21 -3.46
C GLN A 103 -9.08 3.97 -3.66
N ARG A 104 -8.15 3.69 -2.74
CA ARG A 104 -7.33 2.46 -2.79
C ARG A 104 -8.18 1.22 -2.61
N LEU A 105 -9.16 1.25 -1.71
CA LEU A 105 -10.06 0.12 -1.48
C LEU A 105 -10.94 -0.15 -2.71
N GLU A 106 -11.50 0.90 -3.30
CA GLU A 106 -12.28 0.81 -4.55
C GLU A 106 -11.42 0.20 -5.69
N ALA A 107 -10.23 0.74 -5.92
CA ALA A 107 -9.30 0.20 -6.92
C ALA A 107 -8.89 -1.27 -6.64
N GLN A 108 -8.75 -1.66 -5.36
CA GLN A 108 -8.48 -3.05 -4.98
C GLN A 108 -9.65 -3.96 -5.34
N THR A 109 -10.90 -3.54 -5.07
CA THR A 109 -12.09 -4.32 -5.43
C THR A 109 -12.21 -4.52 -6.94
N GLU A 110 -11.95 -3.48 -7.75
CA GLU A 110 -11.91 -3.59 -9.21
C GLU A 110 -10.82 -4.57 -9.70
N LEU A 111 -9.63 -4.53 -9.10
CA LEU A 111 -8.55 -5.47 -9.43
C LEU A 111 -8.94 -6.93 -9.11
N GLU A 112 -9.63 -7.16 -8.00
CA GLU A 112 -10.14 -8.48 -7.61
C GLU A 112 -11.21 -8.98 -8.58
N GLU A 113 -12.11 -8.11 -9.03
CA GLU A 113 -13.09 -8.43 -10.07
C GLU A 113 -12.44 -8.82 -11.40
N VAL A 114 -11.50 -8.00 -11.89
CA VAL A 114 -10.76 -8.28 -13.13
C VAL A 114 -9.97 -9.58 -13.02
N ARG A 115 -9.36 -9.85 -11.87
CA ARG A 115 -8.68 -11.12 -11.60
C ARG A 115 -9.64 -12.30 -11.65
N GLY A 116 -10.85 -12.14 -11.10
CA GLY A 116 -11.92 -13.14 -11.18
C GLY A 116 -12.32 -13.44 -12.63
N GLN A 117 -12.50 -12.41 -13.44
CA GLN A 117 -12.80 -12.54 -14.88
C GLN A 117 -11.67 -13.24 -15.65
N MET A 118 -10.42 -12.90 -15.37
CA MET A 118 -9.24 -13.54 -15.98
C MET A 118 -9.18 -15.03 -15.65
N GLU A 119 -9.41 -15.42 -14.40
CA GLU A 119 -9.43 -16.84 -14.00
C GLU A 119 -10.60 -17.59 -14.64
N ALA A 120 -11.77 -16.97 -14.76
CA ALA A 120 -12.91 -17.55 -15.49
C ALA A 120 -12.57 -17.77 -16.98
N ALA A 121 -11.95 -16.79 -17.63
CA ALA A 121 -11.48 -16.90 -19.01
C ALA A 121 -10.43 -17.99 -19.19
N LYS A 122 -9.47 -18.09 -18.25
CA LYS A 122 -8.45 -19.15 -18.23
C LYS A 122 -9.08 -20.54 -18.13
N ARG A 123 -10.06 -20.74 -17.25
CA ARG A 123 -10.81 -22.00 -17.17
C ARG A 123 -11.54 -22.34 -18.47
N LYS A 124 -12.13 -21.34 -19.14
CA LYS A 124 -12.78 -21.53 -20.44
C LYS A 124 -11.76 -21.93 -21.51
N ALA A 125 -10.60 -21.28 -21.55
CA ALA A 125 -9.51 -21.62 -22.45
C ALA A 125 -9.01 -23.06 -22.24
N SER A 126 -8.82 -23.49 -20.98
CA SER A 126 -8.42 -24.87 -20.67
C SER A 126 -9.47 -25.90 -21.14
N LYS A 127 -10.77 -25.62 -20.97
CA LYS A 127 -11.84 -26.49 -21.49
C LYS A 127 -11.82 -26.59 -23.02
N LEU A 128 -11.60 -25.46 -23.70
CA LEU A 128 -11.50 -25.44 -25.16
C LEU A 128 -10.25 -26.19 -25.65
N GLN A 129 -9.12 -26.08 -24.94
CA GLN A 129 -7.91 -26.83 -25.29
C GLN A 129 -8.16 -28.34 -25.25
N VAL A 130 -8.76 -28.85 -24.18
CA VAL A 130 -9.14 -30.28 -24.09
C VAL A 130 -10.07 -30.67 -25.24
N ALA A 131 -11.03 -29.82 -25.59
CA ALA A 131 -11.92 -30.07 -26.73
C ALA A 131 -11.15 -30.10 -28.08
N VAL A 132 -10.14 -29.25 -28.26
CA VAL A 132 -9.26 -29.28 -29.46
C VAL A 132 -8.47 -30.58 -29.49
N ASP A 133 -7.81 -30.96 -28.40
CA ASP A 133 -7.01 -32.19 -28.31
C ASP A 133 -7.86 -33.45 -28.61
N THR A 134 -9.11 -33.49 -28.11
CA THR A 134 -10.04 -34.59 -28.42
C THR A 134 -10.47 -34.62 -29.89
N ARG A 135 -10.55 -33.47 -30.57
CA ARG A 135 -10.86 -33.42 -32.01
C ARG A 135 -9.65 -33.81 -32.85
N GLU A 136 -8.45 -33.41 -32.45
CA GLU A 136 -7.21 -33.80 -33.13
C GLU A 136 -6.99 -35.31 -33.11
N THR A 137 -7.21 -35.95 -31.95
CA THR A 137 -7.15 -37.41 -31.82
C THR A 137 -8.18 -38.12 -32.71
N LEU A 138 -9.43 -37.64 -32.75
CA LEU A 138 -10.45 -38.18 -33.65
C LEU A 138 -10.09 -38.02 -35.13
N CYS A 139 -9.58 -36.85 -35.53
CA CYS A 139 -9.11 -36.61 -36.89
C CYS A 139 -7.99 -37.58 -37.27
N ALA A 140 -7.04 -37.82 -36.37
CA ALA A 140 -5.96 -38.79 -36.58
C ALA A 140 -6.49 -40.23 -36.75
N GLU A 141 -7.48 -40.64 -35.95
CA GLU A 141 -8.15 -41.94 -36.10
C GLU A 141 -8.88 -42.09 -37.43
N LEU A 142 -9.63 -41.07 -37.85
CA LEU A 142 -10.33 -41.07 -39.13
C LEU A 142 -9.34 -41.12 -40.30
N HIS A 143 -8.24 -40.38 -40.22
CA HIS A 143 -7.18 -40.41 -41.22
C HIS A 143 -6.55 -41.81 -41.32
N LYS A 144 -6.29 -42.48 -40.18
CA LYS A 144 -5.83 -43.87 -40.16
C LYS A 144 -6.81 -44.82 -40.84
N LYS A 145 -8.12 -44.71 -40.53
CA LYS A 145 -9.18 -45.52 -41.18
C LYS A 145 -9.27 -45.26 -42.68
N MET A 146 -9.18 -44.01 -43.10
CA MET A 146 -9.19 -43.64 -44.52
C MET A 146 -8.01 -44.31 -45.27
N ASN A 147 -6.81 -44.25 -44.70
CA ASN A 147 -5.63 -44.87 -45.29
C ASN A 147 -5.74 -46.41 -45.34
N GLN A 148 -6.34 -47.03 -44.33
CA GLN A 148 -6.65 -48.47 -44.34
C GLN A 148 -7.61 -48.83 -45.48
N LEU A 149 -8.72 -48.10 -45.62
CA LEU A 149 -9.70 -48.32 -46.69
C LEU A 149 -9.09 -48.10 -48.08
N GLN A 150 -8.23 -47.09 -48.25
CA GLN A 150 -7.51 -46.87 -49.50
C GLN A 150 -6.56 -48.03 -49.84
N ALA A 151 -5.88 -48.61 -48.84
CA ALA A 151 -5.03 -49.78 -49.05
C ALA A 151 -5.85 -51.02 -49.43
N ASP A 152 -6.99 -51.25 -48.77
CA ASP A 152 -7.91 -52.35 -49.08
C ASP A 152 -8.49 -52.23 -50.49
N LEU A 153 -8.86 -51.02 -50.93
CA LEU A 153 -9.32 -50.77 -52.30
C LEU A 153 -8.22 -51.08 -53.31
N LYS A 154 -7.00 -50.58 -53.11
CA LYS A 154 -5.86 -50.90 -53.98
C LYS A 154 -5.61 -52.41 -54.08
N LYS A 155 -5.71 -53.13 -52.95
CA LYS A 155 -5.56 -54.59 -52.92
C LYS A 155 -6.65 -55.28 -53.74
N ARG A 156 -7.92 -54.87 -53.60
CA ARG A 156 -9.02 -55.41 -54.40
C ARG A 156 -8.86 -55.11 -55.89
N ASP A 157 -8.40 -53.92 -56.25
CA ASP A 157 -8.14 -53.56 -57.65
C ASP A 157 -7.04 -54.44 -58.24
N GLN A 158 -5.94 -54.65 -57.51
CA GLN A 158 -4.87 -55.57 -57.90
C GLN A 158 -5.36 -57.01 -58.04
N GLU A 159 -6.17 -57.51 -57.10
CA GLU A 159 -6.77 -58.85 -57.18
C GLU A 159 -7.71 -58.98 -58.39
N THR A 160 -8.48 -57.94 -58.68
CA THR A 160 -9.38 -57.87 -59.83
C THR A 160 -8.60 -57.88 -61.14
N GLN A 161 -7.56 -57.04 -61.26
CA GLN A 161 -6.65 -57.03 -62.41
C GLN A 161 -5.99 -58.40 -62.61
N ARG A 162 -5.52 -59.03 -61.53
CA ARG A 162 -4.94 -60.38 -61.57
C ARG A 162 -5.93 -61.42 -62.09
N ARG A 163 -7.18 -61.41 -61.62
CA ARG A 163 -8.23 -62.32 -62.10
C ARG A 163 -8.56 -62.10 -63.57
N PHE A 164 -8.61 -60.84 -64.03
CA PHE A 164 -8.81 -60.53 -65.45
C PHE A 164 -7.69 -61.08 -66.33
N LEU A 165 -6.43 -60.92 -65.92
CA LEU A 165 -5.29 -61.49 -66.64
C LEU A 165 -5.36 -63.02 -66.68
N GLU A 166 -5.69 -63.66 -65.56
CA GLU A 166 -5.85 -65.12 -65.49
C GLU A 166 -6.97 -65.62 -66.41
N MET A 167 -8.12 -64.93 -66.44
CA MET A 167 -9.21 -65.25 -67.37
C MET A 167 -8.81 -65.05 -68.83
N TYR A 168 -8.04 -63.99 -69.12
CA TYR A 168 -7.54 -63.72 -70.47
C TYR A 168 -6.55 -64.78 -70.95
N GLU A 169 -5.62 -65.20 -70.10
CA GLU A 169 -4.68 -66.30 -70.37
C GLU A 169 -5.43 -67.62 -70.60
N LYS A 170 -6.41 -67.93 -69.75
CA LYS A 170 -7.28 -69.11 -69.91
C LYS A 170 -8.08 -69.05 -71.22
N GLY A 171 -8.60 -67.88 -71.58
CA GLY A 171 -9.29 -67.67 -72.86
C GLY A 171 -8.38 -67.90 -74.07
N ARG A 172 -7.15 -67.37 -74.04
CA ARG A 172 -6.15 -67.63 -75.08
C ARG A 172 -5.76 -69.11 -75.18
N ALA A 173 -5.61 -69.78 -74.04
CA ALA A 173 -5.30 -71.21 -74.02
C ALA A 173 -6.44 -72.05 -74.62
N ALA A 174 -7.70 -71.69 -74.32
CA ALA A 174 -8.87 -72.34 -74.91
C ALA A 174 -8.95 -72.09 -76.43
N GLU A 175 -8.74 -70.86 -76.89
CA GLU A 175 -8.71 -70.53 -78.32
C GLU A 175 -7.61 -71.28 -79.08
N GLN A 176 -6.41 -71.38 -78.51
CA GLN A 176 -5.31 -72.17 -79.08
C GLN A 176 -5.68 -73.65 -79.19
N PHE A 177 -6.38 -74.18 -78.19
CA PHE A 177 -6.87 -75.55 -78.20
C PHE A 177 -7.88 -75.76 -79.32
N GLU A 178 -8.89 -74.88 -79.47
CA GLU A 178 -9.86 -74.92 -80.57
C GLU A 178 -9.21 -74.79 -81.94
N GLN A 179 -8.26 -73.86 -82.11
CA GLN A 179 -7.50 -73.73 -83.36
C GLN A 179 -6.71 -75.00 -83.68
N SER A 180 -6.11 -75.63 -82.67
CA SER A 180 -5.39 -76.89 -82.85
C SER A 180 -6.33 -78.04 -83.24
N GLU A 181 -7.53 -78.11 -82.67
CA GLU A 181 -8.57 -79.07 -83.06
C GLU A 181 -9.05 -78.83 -84.50
N ASN A 182 -9.30 -77.56 -84.87
CA ASN A 182 -9.71 -77.18 -86.21
C ASN A 182 -8.63 -77.51 -87.25
N LEU A 183 -7.36 -77.21 -86.98
CA LEU A 183 -6.22 -77.59 -87.84
C LEU A 183 -6.11 -79.11 -88.00
N LEU A 184 -6.40 -79.87 -86.94
CA LEU A 184 -6.44 -81.33 -86.99
C LEU A 184 -7.60 -81.81 -87.86
N TYR A 185 -8.75 -81.14 -87.78
CA TYR A 185 -9.93 -81.41 -88.61
C TYR A 185 -9.68 -81.09 -90.10
N ASP A 186 -9.06 -79.95 -90.38
CA ASP A 186 -8.66 -79.52 -91.73
C ASP A 186 -7.58 -80.44 -92.32
N ALA A 187 -6.60 -80.87 -91.51
CA ALA A 187 -5.58 -81.84 -91.93
C ALA A 187 -6.17 -83.23 -92.23
N MET A 188 -7.28 -83.60 -91.60
CA MET A 188 -8.02 -84.83 -91.91
C MET A 188 -8.94 -84.70 -93.14
N THR A 189 -9.23 -83.49 -93.63
CA THR A 189 -10.22 -83.26 -94.70
C THR A 189 -9.70 -82.60 -95.97
N ALA A 190 -8.43 -82.16 -96.06
CA ALA A 190 -7.90 -81.49 -97.25
C ALA A 190 -6.85 -82.31 -98.07
N PRO A 191 -7.10 -82.61 -99.37
CA PRO A 191 -6.10 -83.15 -100.29
C PRO A 191 -5.20 -82.05 -100.90
N ALA A 192 -3.92 -82.40 -101.11
CA ALA A 192 -2.84 -81.52 -101.57
C ALA A 192 -3.03 -80.96 -103.00
N GLN A 193 -2.92 -79.63 -103.18
CA GLN A 193 -2.61 -78.98 -104.46
C GLN A 193 -1.77 -77.69 -104.33
N VAL A 194 -1.04 -77.43 -105.42
CA VAL A 194 0.08 -76.50 -105.65
C VAL A 194 -0.38 -75.26 -106.45
N ARG A 195 0.41 -74.15 -106.39
CA ARG A 195 0.43 -72.93 -107.28
C ARG A 195 -0.69 -71.91 -107.03
N THR A 196 -0.51 -70.58 -107.12
CA THR A 196 0.27 -69.74 -108.06
C THR A 196 0.43 -68.29 -107.52
N GLN A 197 1.44 -67.56 -108.01
CA GLN A 197 1.71 -66.12 -107.76
C GLN A 197 0.58 -65.17 -108.22
N ARG A 198 0.44 -64.00 -107.56
CA ARG A 198 0.09 -62.74 -108.25
C ARG A 198 0.52 -61.50 -107.44
N ASN A 199 1.28 -60.62 -108.10
CA ASN A 199 1.57 -59.25 -107.68
C ASN A 199 0.33 -58.36 -107.83
N SER A 200 0.08 -57.49 -106.86
CA SER A 200 -0.65 -56.22 -107.07
C SER A 200 -0.23 -55.20 -106.01
N THR A 201 0.70 -54.34 -106.40
CA THR A 201 1.09 -53.09 -105.76
C THR A 201 0.03 -52.02 -105.96
N GLY A 202 -0.26 -51.29 -104.88
CA GLY A 202 -0.65 -49.88 -104.93
C GLY A 202 -2.14 -49.60 -104.73
N GLU A 203 -2.52 -49.15 -103.54
CA GLU A 203 -3.59 -48.16 -103.38
C GLU A 203 -3.36 -47.34 -102.10
N GLN A 204 -3.09 -46.05 -102.33
CA GLN A 204 -3.21 -44.96 -101.36
C GLN A 204 -4.71 -44.62 -101.25
N GLY A 205 -5.17 -44.20 -100.06
CA GLY A 205 -6.40 -43.39 -99.98
C GLY A 205 -7.22 -43.52 -98.71
N GLU A 206 -7.16 -42.45 -97.91
CA GLU A 206 -8.30 -41.78 -97.26
C GLU A 206 -8.88 -42.30 -95.92
N ASN A 207 -8.57 -41.51 -94.88
CA ASN A 207 -9.49 -40.75 -94.02
C ASN A 207 -10.82 -41.40 -93.57
N GLY A 208 -10.98 -41.59 -92.24
CA GLY A 208 -12.29 -41.97 -91.69
C GLY A 208 -12.48 -42.08 -90.16
N GLY A 209 -11.82 -41.26 -89.32
CA GLY A 209 -12.22 -40.93 -87.93
C GLY A 209 -12.22 -42.05 -86.85
N PRO A 210 -12.68 -41.78 -85.60
CA PRO A 210 -12.77 -40.51 -84.88
C PRO A 210 -11.82 -40.45 -83.65
N ALA A 211 -11.61 -39.22 -83.15
CA ALA A 211 -11.22 -38.77 -81.81
C ALA A 211 -10.36 -39.69 -80.89
N PRO A 212 -9.22 -39.19 -80.35
CA PRO A 212 -8.65 -39.78 -79.15
C PRO A 212 -9.60 -39.49 -77.98
N GLY A 213 -10.39 -40.48 -77.61
CA GLY A 213 -11.01 -40.54 -76.30
C GLY A 213 -9.90 -40.57 -75.26
N GLN A 214 -9.51 -39.39 -74.77
CA GLN A 214 -8.88 -39.26 -73.47
C GLN A 214 -9.80 -39.93 -72.46
N VAL A 215 -9.50 -41.19 -72.13
CA VAL A 215 -9.94 -41.78 -70.88
C VAL A 215 -9.23 -40.97 -69.80
N ARG A 216 -9.89 -39.88 -69.39
CA ARG A 216 -9.69 -39.24 -68.09
C ARG A 216 -9.81 -40.36 -67.07
N THR A 217 -8.67 -40.89 -66.66
CA THR A 217 -8.56 -41.57 -65.38
C THR A 217 -9.01 -40.56 -64.35
N GLY A 218 -10.19 -40.81 -63.79
CA GLY A 218 -10.78 -40.04 -62.71
C GLY A 218 -9.92 -40.18 -61.46
N VAL A 219 -8.86 -39.40 -61.36
CA VAL A 219 -8.11 -39.18 -60.12
C VAL A 219 -7.69 -37.70 -60.08
N GLN A 220 -8.67 -36.81 -60.13
CA GLN A 220 -8.48 -35.40 -59.78
C GLN A 220 -9.72 -34.90 -59.05
N HIS A 221 -9.87 -35.35 -57.80
CA HIS A 221 -10.75 -34.68 -56.85
C HIS A 221 -10.22 -34.89 -55.43
N LEU A 222 -8.98 -34.45 -55.19
CA LEU A 222 -8.42 -34.44 -53.83
C LEU A 222 -7.43 -33.29 -53.55
N ASP A 223 -7.53 -32.16 -54.27
CA ASP A 223 -6.76 -30.94 -53.96
C ASP A 223 -7.65 -29.69 -53.75
N ARG A 224 -8.94 -29.89 -53.47
CA ARG A 224 -9.88 -28.79 -53.20
C ARG A 224 -10.46 -28.83 -51.80
N TRP A 225 -9.64 -29.15 -50.79
CA TRP A 225 -10.02 -29.05 -49.37
C TRP A 225 -9.03 -28.28 -48.48
N GLU A 226 -7.92 -27.77 -49.01
CA GLU A 226 -6.94 -26.99 -48.22
C GLU A 226 -7.05 -25.46 -48.36
N ARG A 227 -8.05 -24.92 -49.08
CA ARG A 227 -8.24 -23.46 -49.24
C ARG A 227 -9.53 -22.92 -48.63
N GLY A 228 -9.93 -23.47 -47.48
CA GLY A 228 -11.15 -23.07 -46.76
C GLY A 228 -10.99 -22.67 -45.29
N TYR A 229 -9.78 -22.70 -44.72
CA TYR A 229 -9.55 -22.47 -43.28
C TYR A 229 -8.56 -21.33 -42.98
N SER A 230 -8.49 -20.30 -43.82
CA SER A 230 -7.68 -19.09 -43.53
C SER A 230 -8.47 -17.78 -43.45
N THR A 231 -9.81 -17.81 -43.45
CA THR A 231 -10.64 -16.60 -43.34
C THR A 231 -11.35 -16.44 -41.98
N TRP A 232 -10.91 -17.16 -40.95
CA TRP A 232 -11.46 -17.06 -39.59
C TRP A 232 -10.40 -16.78 -38.51
N LEU A 233 -9.32 -16.08 -38.87
CA LEU A 233 -8.56 -15.27 -37.93
C LEU A 233 -9.01 -13.83 -38.14
N GLY A 234 -9.83 -13.35 -37.21
CA GLY A 234 -10.33 -11.99 -37.20
C GLY A 234 -9.19 -10.99 -37.32
N ASP A 235 -9.37 -10.06 -38.26
CA ASP A 235 -8.70 -8.78 -38.34
C ASP A 235 -8.92 -8.04 -37.00
N ASN A 236 -8.06 -8.33 -36.02
CA ASN A 236 -7.93 -7.54 -34.80
C ASN A 236 -6.94 -6.40 -35.10
N ARG A 237 -7.29 -5.56 -36.07
CA ARG A 237 -6.62 -4.27 -36.27
C ARG A 237 -7.10 -3.36 -35.16
N GLY A 238 -6.26 -3.20 -34.15
CA GLY A 238 -6.39 -2.12 -33.18
C GLY A 238 -6.53 -0.77 -33.90
N PRO A 239 -7.24 0.20 -33.30
CA PRO A 239 -7.43 1.50 -33.91
C PRO A 239 -6.08 2.19 -34.13
N ALA A 240 -5.89 2.74 -35.33
CA ALA A 240 -4.74 3.53 -35.69
C ALA A 240 -4.61 4.78 -34.78
N PRO A 241 -3.39 5.15 -34.36
CA PRO A 241 -3.16 6.38 -33.61
C PRO A 241 -3.07 7.54 -34.60
N GLY A 242 -4.06 8.44 -34.62
CA GLY A 242 -3.92 9.67 -35.39
C GLY A 242 -5.21 10.36 -35.79
N GLN A 243 -5.99 10.87 -34.83
CA GLN A 243 -6.71 12.13 -35.00
C GLN A 243 -6.71 12.88 -33.66
N ALA A 244 -5.76 13.80 -33.52
CA ALA A 244 -5.74 14.77 -32.44
C ALA A 244 -6.80 15.85 -32.72
N GLY A 245 -7.93 15.77 -32.00
CA GLY A 245 -8.84 16.90 -31.84
C GLY A 245 -8.25 17.96 -30.88
N PRO A 246 -8.82 19.18 -30.83
CA PRO A 246 -8.25 20.30 -30.11
C PRO A 246 -8.22 20.03 -28.60
N VAL A 247 -7.01 20.02 -28.06
CA VAL A 247 -6.69 19.85 -26.65
C VAL A 247 -7.22 21.05 -25.87
N LYS A 248 -8.19 20.83 -24.97
CA LYS A 248 -8.56 21.79 -23.93
C LYS A 248 -7.32 22.09 -23.06
N PRO A 249 -7.08 23.36 -22.66
CA PRO A 249 -5.92 23.71 -21.85
C PRO A 249 -5.96 22.97 -20.51
N ARG A 250 -4.93 22.15 -20.29
CA ARG A 250 -4.67 21.45 -19.05
C ARG A 250 -4.29 22.47 -17.97
N PRO A 251 -4.88 22.43 -16.76
CA PRO A 251 -4.45 23.30 -15.66
C PRO A 251 -2.97 23.02 -15.35
N GLN A 252 -2.18 24.08 -15.24
CA GLN A 252 -0.78 24.03 -14.90
C GLN A 252 -0.63 23.37 -13.53
N ARG A 253 -0.11 22.13 -13.52
CA ARG A 253 0.36 21.48 -12.30
C ARG A 253 1.53 22.31 -11.77
N ALA A 254 1.41 22.72 -10.50
CA ALA A 254 2.50 23.30 -9.73
C ALA A 254 3.75 22.38 -9.79
N PRO A 255 4.96 22.96 -9.78
CA PRO A 255 6.20 22.20 -9.86
C PRO A 255 6.32 21.25 -8.67
N SER A 256 6.33 19.94 -8.94
CA SER A 256 6.68 18.94 -7.95
C SER A 256 8.10 19.20 -7.42
N PRO A 257 8.31 19.07 -6.09
CA PRO A 257 9.62 19.29 -5.50
C PRO A 257 10.62 18.27 -6.04
N ARG A 258 11.81 18.77 -6.40
CA ARG A 258 12.92 17.97 -6.93
C ARG A 258 13.22 16.80 -5.98
N PRO A 259 13.53 15.60 -6.49
CA PRO A 259 14.03 14.53 -5.66
C PRO A 259 15.35 14.97 -5.04
N VAL A 260 15.38 15.05 -3.71
CA VAL A 260 16.62 15.26 -2.95
C VAL A 260 17.55 14.11 -3.30
N ARG A 261 18.60 14.46 -4.07
CA ARG A 261 19.74 13.62 -4.40
C ARG A 261 20.34 13.11 -3.10
N ARG A 262 19.94 11.91 -2.67
CA ARG A 262 20.58 11.20 -1.56
C ARG A 262 22.04 11.00 -1.95
N GLN A 263 22.92 11.76 -1.31
CA GLN A 263 24.35 11.49 -1.37
C GLN A 263 24.58 10.07 -0.82
N PRO A 264 25.38 9.23 -1.49
CA PRO A 264 25.88 8.03 -0.86
C PRO A 264 26.79 8.48 0.29
N SER A 265 26.34 8.28 1.53
CA SER A 265 27.16 8.38 2.72
C SER A 265 28.23 7.29 2.63
N SER A 266 29.38 7.63 2.06
CA SER A 266 30.60 6.85 2.21
C SER A 266 30.97 6.86 3.69
N LEU A 267 30.51 5.84 4.42
CA LEU A 267 31.00 5.53 5.75
C LEU A 267 32.48 5.18 5.65
N PRO A 268 33.39 5.92 6.32
CA PRO A 268 34.78 5.53 6.40
C PRO A 268 34.83 4.19 7.15
N HIS A 269 35.53 3.21 6.56
CA HIS A 269 35.89 1.96 7.24
C HIS A 269 36.92 2.25 8.34
N GLY A 270 36.51 3.00 9.36
CA GLY A 270 37.21 3.08 10.63
C GLY A 270 36.83 1.86 11.45
N GLN A 271 37.83 1.17 12.00
CA GLN A 271 37.66 0.06 12.95
C GLN A 271 36.46 0.31 13.86
N VAL A 272 35.43 -0.51 13.66
CA VAL A 272 34.21 -0.46 14.45
C VAL A 272 34.59 -0.89 15.87
N ASN A 273 34.78 0.10 16.74
CA ASN A 273 35.09 -0.15 18.14
C ASN A 273 33.86 -0.78 18.79
N VAL A 274 33.93 -2.10 19.00
CA VAL A 274 32.84 -2.92 19.58
C VAL A 274 32.32 -2.31 20.89
N ASN A 275 33.20 -1.71 21.69
CA ASN A 275 32.82 -1.06 22.94
C ASN A 275 32.02 0.23 22.72
N ALA A 276 32.25 0.96 21.62
CA ALA A 276 31.46 2.12 21.24
C ALA A 276 30.06 1.70 20.76
N LEU A 277 29.96 0.60 20.00
CA LEU A 277 28.67 0.02 19.62
C LEU A 277 27.88 -0.48 20.82
N LEU A 278 28.50 -1.19 21.77
CA LEU A 278 27.82 -1.67 22.97
C LEU A 278 27.30 -0.52 23.84
N ARG A 279 28.07 0.58 23.97
CA ARG A 279 27.58 1.79 24.64
C ARG A 279 26.42 2.42 23.88
N ARG A 280 26.47 2.43 22.56
CA ARG A 280 25.38 2.96 21.73
C ARG A 280 24.12 2.11 21.83
N ILE A 281 24.24 0.79 21.88
CA ILE A 281 23.12 -0.12 22.08
C ILE A 281 22.48 0.12 23.45
N LYS A 282 23.26 0.20 24.54
CA LYS A 282 22.72 0.52 25.87
C LYS A 282 22.01 1.87 25.91
N GLN A 283 22.60 2.91 25.29
CA GLN A 283 21.95 4.21 25.17
C GLN A 283 20.64 4.14 24.39
N LEU A 284 20.59 3.37 23.30
CA LEU A 284 19.37 3.18 22.52
C LEU A 284 18.33 2.38 23.29
N GLU A 285 18.71 1.38 24.07
CA GLU A 285 17.80 0.63 24.96
C GLU A 285 17.20 1.53 26.03
N GLU A 286 18.01 2.37 26.69
CA GLU A 286 17.53 3.36 27.66
C GLU A 286 16.59 4.39 27.01
N GLN A 287 16.94 4.89 25.83
CA GLN A 287 16.08 5.79 25.05
C GLN A 287 14.77 5.13 24.63
N LEU A 288 14.77 3.83 24.31
CA LEU A 288 13.58 3.09 23.93
C LEU A 288 12.68 2.85 25.16
N ILE A 289 13.26 2.57 26.33
CA ILE A 289 12.53 2.48 27.60
C ILE A 289 11.89 3.83 27.94
N GLN A 290 12.65 4.91 27.80
CA GLN A 290 12.18 6.27 28.05
C GLN A 290 11.06 6.66 27.08
N ALA A 291 11.25 6.46 25.78
CA ALA A 291 10.22 6.74 24.77
C ALA A 291 8.94 5.91 24.97
N ARG A 292 9.05 4.65 25.41
CA ARG A 292 7.88 3.84 25.82
C ARG A 292 7.22 4.37 27.09
N GLY A 293 7.99 4.90 28.04
CA GLY A 293 7.49 5.62 29.22
C GLY A 293 6.70 6.86 28.83
N ASP A 294 7.29 7.69 27.98
CA ASP A 294 6.71 8.93 27.49
C ASP A 294 5.45 8.65 26.66
N GLN A 295 5.48 7.68 25.74
CA GLN A 295 4.31 7.27 24.96
C GLN A 295 3.16 6.77 25.85
N ARG A 296 3.47 6.02 26.92
CA ARG A 296 2.45 5.63 27.91
C ARG A 296 1.89 6.85 28.63
N SER A 297 2.75 7.76 29.10
CA SER A 297 2.33 8.98 29.79
C SER A 297 1.50 9.91 28.88
N GLU A 298 1.86 10.01 27.60
CA GLU A 298 1.08 10.72 26.59
C GLU A 298 -0.23 10.02 26.29
N SER A 299 -0.27 8.68 26.25
CA SER A 299 -1.52 7.94 26.09
C SER A 299 -2.45 8.14 27.30
N TYR A 300 -1.91 8.29 28.50
CA TYR A 300 -2.68 8.67 29.70
C TYR A 300 -3.10 10.14 29.70
N ARG A 301 -2.31 11.03 29.08
CA ARG A 301 -2.56 12.49 29.04
C ARG A 301 -3.43 12.93 27.86
N LYS A 302 -3.40 12.20 26.74
CA LYS A 302 -4.21 12.39 25.52
C LYS A 302 -5.46 11.51 25.50
N GLY A 303 -5.59 10.54 26.42
CA GLY A 303 -6.85 9.85 26.65
C GLY A 303 -7.92 10.87 27.04
N GLU A 304 -8.97 10.96 26.23
CA GLU A 304 -10.11 11.84 26.41
C GLU A 304 -10.57 11.88 27.87
N LYS A 305 -10.83 13.11 28.35
CA LYS A 305 -11.39 13.35 29.68
C LYS A 305 -12.68 12.54 29.83
N ALA A 306 -12.66 11.62 30.80
CA ALA A 306 -13.78 10.84 31.31
C ALA A 306 -14.52 10.00 30.26
N GLU A 307 -13.79 9.07 29.64
CA GLU A 307 -14.36 7.78 29.22
C GLU A 307 -15.20 7.20 30.37
N SER A 308 -16.44 6.84 30.09
CA SER A 308 -17.38 6.18 31.01
C SER A 308 -16.68 5.12 31.89
N ASP A 309 -17.10 4.94 33.16
CA ASP A 309 -16.60 3.89 34.06
C ASP A 309 -16.50 2.50 33.38
N VAL A 310 -17.35 2.26 32.39
CA VAL A 310 -17.35 1.05 31.56
C VAL A 310 -16.09 0.93 30.70
N GLN A 311 -15.67 2.01 30.02
CA GLN A 311 -14.48 2.03 29.17
C GLN A 311 -13.19 1.89 29.99
N VAL A 312 -13.13 2.52 31.17
CA VAL A 312 -12.02 2.32 32.10
C VAL A 312 -11.94 0.86 32.52
N LYS A 313 -13.07 0.24 32.90
CA LYS A 313 -13.13 -1.19 33.24
C LYS A 313 -12.72 -2.10 32.07
N LEU A 314 -13.16 -1.80 30.85
CA LEU A 314 -12.78 -2.57 29.65
C LEU A 314 -11.29 -2.47 29.33
N ARG A 315 -10.69 -1.28 29.54
CA ARG A 315 -9.27 -1.07 29.33
C ARG A 315 -8.43 -1.86 30.35
N VAL A 316 -8.78 -1.77 31.63
CA VAL A 316 -8.12 -2.55 32.69
C VAL A 316 -8.30 -4.06 32.44
N LEU A 317 -9.48 -4.49 32.00
CA LEU A 317 -9.73 -5.89 31.67
C LEU A 317 -8.85 -6.37 30.52
N ARG A 318 -8.74 -5.59 29.44
CA ARG A 318 -7.89 -5.91 28.29
C ARG A 318 -6.43 -6.07 28.71
N ASP A 319 -5.92 -5.14 29.50
CA ASP A 319 -4.53 -5.15 29.94
C ASP A 319 -4.27 -6.32 30.92
N ALA A 320 -5.19 -6.61 31.84
CA ALA A 320 -5.10 -7.75 32.74
C ALA A 320 -5.11 -9.10 31.99
N VAL A 321 -5.97 -9.25 30.96
CA VAL A 321 -5.98 -10.45 30.10
C VAL A 321 -4.66 -10.62 29.36
N PHE A 322 -4.13 -9.53 28.79
CA PHE A 322 -2.86 -9.56 28.09
C PHE A 322 -1.72 -10.02 29.03
N TYR A 323 -1.60 -9.44 30.22
CA TYR A 323 -0.53 -9.82 31.15
C TYR A 323 -0.70 -11.23 31.73
N TYR A 324 -1.94 -11.70 31.91
CA TYR A 324 -2.22 -13.09 32.25
C TYR A 324 -1.70 -14.06 31.19
N LEU A 325 -1.90 -13.76 29.89
CA LEU A 325 -1.43 -14.60 28.77
C LEU A 325 0.08 -14.56 28.56
N VAL A 326 0.74 -13.45 28.92
CA VAL A 326 2.20 -13.28 28.84
C VAL A 326 2.91 -13.80 30.11
N GLU A 327 2.18 -14.48 31.00
CA GLU A 327 2.67 -15.09 32.25
C GLU A 327 3.31 -14.10 33.24
N ARG A 328 3.02 -12.80 33.11
CA ARG A 328 3.50 -11.78 34.04
C ARG A 328 2.47 -11.60 35.15
N GLU A 329 2.86 -11.83 36.41
CA GLU A 329 1.99 -11.64 37.58
C GLU A 329 0.63 -12.36 37.41
N ARG A 330 0.69 -13.60 36.92
CA ARG A 330 -0.48 -14.38 36.45
C ARG A 330 -1.62 -14.45 37.48
N GLU A 331 -1.30 -14.64 38.77
CA GLU A 331 -2.32 -14.71 39.83
C GLU A 331 -3.00 -13.36 40.10
N GLN A 332 -2.24 -12.26 40.11
CA GLN A 332 -2.76 -10.92 40.35
C GLN A 332 -3.66 -10.46 39.19
N ASN A 333 -3.23 -10.72 37.96
CA ASN A 333 -4.01 -10.38 36.76
C ASN A 333 -5.27 -11.25 36.64
N LEU A 334 -5.20 -12.54 36.99
CA LEU A 334 -6.39 -13.39 37.07
C LEU A 334 -7.40 -12.87 38.10
N GLN A 335 -6.94 -12.47 39.28
CA GLN A 335 -7.80 -11.90 40.31
C GLN A 335 -8.49 -10.62 39.82
N MET A 336 -7.76 -9.75 39.13
CA MET A 336 -8.30 -8.52 38.54
C MET A 336 -9.36 -8.79 37.46
N ILE A 337 -9.13 -9.76 36.58
CA ILE A 337 -10.12 -10.22 35.58
C ILE A 337 -11.39 -10.70 36.29
N LEU A 338 -11.23 -11.52 37.34
CA LEU A 338 -12.36 -12.07 38.09
C LEU A 338 -13.18 -11.00 38.82
N GLU A 339 -12.53 -9.95 39.30
CA GLU A 339 -13.16 -8.80 39.95
C GLU A 339 -13.89 -7.90 38.95
N ILE A 340 -13.29 -7.59 37.80
CA ILE A 340 -13.94 -6.73 36.79
C ILE A 340 -15.18 -7.41 36.19
N CYS A 341 -15.14 -8.73 35.99
CA CYS A 341 -16.29 -9.49 35.49
C CYS A 341 -17.36 -9.76 36.57
N ASN A 342 -17.17 -9.32 37.82
CA ASN A 342 -18.10 -9.53 38.94
C ASN A 342 -18.53 -11.00 39.14
N TYR A 343 -17.61 -11.96 38.97
CA TYR A 343 -17.91 -13.36 39.24
C TYR A 343 -18.19 -13.59 40.74
N ASN A 344 -19.14 -14.45 41.06
CA ASN A 344 -19.40 -14.85 42.44
C ASN A 344 -18.27 -15.76 42.96
N ASP A 345 -18.01 -15.80 44.27
CA ASP A 345 -16.92 -16.54 44.90
C ASP A 345 -16.92 -18.04 44.54
N LYS A 346 -18.11 -18.64 44.35
CA LYS A 346 -18.24 -20.02 43.86
C LYS A 346 -17.67 -20.18 42.44
N GLN A 347 -17.96 -19.23 41.55
CA GLN A 347 -17.45 -19.22 40.17
C GLN A 347 -15.95 -18.94 40.16
N LYS A 348 -15.47 -17.96 40.95
CA LYS A 348 -14.04 -17.67 41.10
C LYS A 348 -13.25 -18.92 41.50
N LYS A 349 -13.71 -19.64 42.54
CA LYS A 349 -13.09 -20.91 43.00
C LYS A 349 -13.11 -21.99 41.92
N MET A 350 -14.21 -22.13 41.17
CA MET A 350 -14.32 -23.11 40.09
C MET A 350 -13.35 -22.80 38.93
N ILE A 351 -13.26 -21.53 38.52
CA ILE A 351 -12.35 -21.08 37.44
C ILE A 351 -10.89 -21.30 37.85
N ILE A 352 -10.49 -20.87 39.05
CA ILE A 352 -9.13 -21.07 39.57
C ILE A 352 -8.79 -22.56 39.63
N LYS A 353 -9.71 -23.40 40.12
CA LYS A 353 -9.51 -24.85 40.18
C LYS A 353 -9.33 -25.47 38.79
N THR A 354 -10.10 -25.02 37.80
CA THR A 354 -10.03 -25.54 36.42
C THR A 354 -8.74 -25.12 35.72
N LEU A 355 -8.27 -23.88 35.96
CA LEU A 355 -7.01 -23.39 35.40
C LEU A 355 -5.80 -24.12 36.02
N LYS A 356 -5.79 -24.34 37.34
CA LYS A 356 -4.75 -25.12 38.04
C LYS A 356 -4.69 -26.61 37.68
N GLN A 357 -5.71 -27.14 37.00
CA GLN A 357 -5.73 -28.53 36.51
C GLN A 357 -5.21 -28.67 35.08
N LYS A 358 -5.07 -27.55 34.35
CA LYS A 358 -4.58 -27.51 32.97
C LYS A 358 -3.11 -27.15 32.86
N ASP A 359 -2.58 -26.41 33.83
CA ASP A 359 -1.15 -26.30 34.09
C ASP A 359 -0.65 -27.60 34.74
#